data_AF-A0A2N1HQW7-F1
#
_entry.id   AF-A0A2N1HQW7-F1
#
_cell.length_a   1.000
_cell.length_b   1.000
_cell.length_c   1.000
_cell.angle_alpha   90.00
_cell.angle_beta   90.00
_cell.angle_gamma   90.00
#
_symmetry.space_group_name_H-M   'P 1'
#
loop_
_entity.id
_entity.type
_entity.pdbx_description
1 polymer ?
#
loop_
_entity_poly.entity_id
_entity_poly.type
_entity_poly.pdbx_seq_one_letter_code
_entity_poly.pdbx_strand_id
1 'polypeptide(L)'
;MKNKAFIFIGLALLVVAVYLFTHSMSYSSSSISKVSTGEDDADIKLVKPHQVSSIQVPEANLPIFEKVASPISSISKEECATIDRNESLNLVHRQINKVAAQAYFAGSTKQEVADGIWAHLSWMDASKWYNKALDFELLNRDLPIFHSLPTASRLVSLIEDYNARLAAGEQMNYIIDLSSEKQSLWSHISLERANQALLSDEPVDNVLAKLNDALFDVPNQLLTNTQVSPISSLISSAVASKRIDVAIALLNQYPSLARFANPYEHRLRANVIASLNYELNNEQLKRDADKLLSMLDLYDTSLAFYQLPGFFDRRRLKNKLTQLKEQNINIPYQVMNEIDAPETALALWYDKESYERVVAKETECNAKKNWMQDRNLTYTQWQEFAPDDFVSDVTNSFEYNYCSIKSDAFGSLPDVEAIRSSIALIEKDMQLKGKTLAEVEFNEIDFPALSDDQRTMLSAILTRDLLRTKALSEQEVVQKLSEANLKPHTENLAVLRQIALFNGFSLWLDEIDFNDIPESYLLLNTLTEKGKFELYIQLKDKIDKSEEKHLDPFYFFIKGYSSLRSSDDFLNFNVSSNSEFTEYFLQKGISVLQHHLRASYRLKDRLESDYDDLVKDFPQLAVTHNEDYFSVKCD
;
A
#
# COMPACT_ATOMS: atom_id res chain seq x y z
N MET A 1 -35.62 18.60 -13.22
CA MET A 1 -34.33 19.21 -12.79
C MET A 1 -33.56 18.34 -11.77
N LYS A 2 -33.50 17.00 -11.91
CA LYS A 2 -32.67 16.10 -11.07
C LYS A 2 -31.78 15.12 -11.87
N ASN A 3 -31.73 15.23 -13.20
CA ASN A 3 -31.01 14.31 -14.10
C ASN A 3 -29.51 14.64 -14.34
N LYS A 4 -28.95 15.62 -13.62
CA LYS A 4 -27.52 16.00 -13.73
C LYS A 4 -26.60 15.24 -12.75
N ALA A 5 -27.17 14.40 -11.88
CA ALA A 5 -26.45 13.70 -10.81
C ALA A 5 -25.80 12.35 -11.21
N PHE A 6 -26.13 11.77 -12.37
CA PHE A 6 -25.63 10.43 -12.75
C PHE A 6 -24.45 10.44 -13.74
N ILE A 7 -24.18 11.56 -14.42
CA ILE A 7 -23.15 11.66 -15.46
C ILE A 7 -21.76 12.04 -14.87
N PHE A 8 -21.72 12.62 -13.67
CA PHE A 8 -20.49 13.04 -12.96
C PHE A 8 -19.90 11.99 -12.00
N ILE A 9 -20.61 10.89 -11.73
CA ILE A 9 -20.13 9.79 -10.87
C ILE A 9 -19.28 8.78 -11.67
N GLY A 10 -19.46 8.71 -13.00
CA GLY A 10 -18.90 7.67 -13.85
C GLY A 10 -17.43 7.85 -14.28
N LEU A 11 -16.98 9.08 -14.51
CA LEU A 11 -15.60 9.40 -14.92
C LEU A 11 -14.66 9.58 -13.72
N ALA A 12 -15.20 10.06 -12.59
CA ALA A 12 -14.49 10.23 -11.32
C ALA A 12 -14.11 8.91 -10.61
N LEU A 13 -14.86 7.81 -10.80
CA LEU A 13 -14.51 6.48 -10.22
C LEU A 13 -13.38 5.77 -10.98
N LEU A 14 -13.16 6.14 -12.24
CA LEU A 14 -12.25 5.42 -13.12
C LEU A 14 -10.85 6.06 -13.16
N VAL A 15 -10.77 7.38 -13.00
CA VAL A 15 -9.51 8.12 -12.74
C VAL A 15 -8.92 7.75 -11.36
N VAL A 16 -9.73 7.38 -10.37
CA VAL A 16 -9.27 6.88 -9.07
C VAL A 16 -8.72 5.44 -9.16
N ALA A 17 -9.24 4.61 -10.07
CA ALA A 17 -8.75 3.25 -10.32
C ALA A 17 -7.42 3.23 -11.09
N VAL A 18 -7.25 4.09 -12.11
CA VAL A 18 -5.95 4.27 -12.80
C VAL A 18 -4.88 4.79 -11.83
N TYR A 19 -5.27 5.64 -10.86
CA TYR A 19 -4.38 6.24 -9.85
C TYR A 19 -3.96 5.29 -8.72
N LEU A 20 -4.81 4.35 -8.29
CA LEU A 20 -4.40 3.29 -7.34
C LEU A 20 -3.52 2.23 -7.99
N PHE A 21 -3.67 2.03 -9.30
CA PHE A 21 -2.92 1.04 -10.08
C PHE A 21 -1.48 1.51 -10.40
N THR A 22 -1.23 2.82 -10.50
CA THR A 22 0.14 3.41 -10.57
C THR A 22 0.89 3.38 -9.22
N HIS A 23 0.29 2.90 -8.12
CA HIS A 23 0.83 3.05 -6.77
C HIS A 23 1.25 1.73 -6.08
N SER A 24 1.33 0.59 -6.81
CA SER A 24 1.83 -0.68 -6.26
C SER A 24 2.97 -1.37 -7.02
N MET A 25 3.49 -0.78 -8.11
CA MET A 25 4.72 -1.20 -8.83
C MET A 25 5.46 0.06 -9.28
N SER A 26 6.78 0.24 -9.18
CA SER A 26 7.85 -0.56 -8.58
C SER A 26 8.99 0.39 -8.18
N TYR A 27 9.89 -0.14 -7.37
CA TYR A 27 10.89 0.53 -6.54
C TYR A 27 11.84 1.52 -7.26
N SER A 28 12.32 2.48 -6.48
CA SER A 28 13.30 3.51 -6.87
C SER A 28 14.58 2.91 -7.46
N SER A 29 14.91 3.26 -8.69
CA SER A 29 16.26 3.15 -9.21
C SER A 29 16.95 4.52 -9.11
N SER A 30 17.97 4.62 -8.25
CA SER A 30 18.89 5.75 -8.24
C SER A 30 19.84 5.62 -9.44
N SER A 31 19.84 6.60 -10.32
CA SER A 31 20.76 6.70 -11.46
C SER A 31 22.18 7.03 -10.97
N ILE A 32 23.14 6.16 -11.28
CA ILE A 32 24.58 6.49 -11.17
C ILE A 32 25.07 6.88 -12.56
N SER A 33 25.70 8.06 -12.61
CA SER A 33 26.26 8.75 -13.77
C SER A 33 27.32 7.93 -14.53
N LYS A 34 27.18 7.86 -15.87
CA LYS A 34 28.22 7.40 -16.80
C LYS A 34 29.34 8.45 -16.92
N VAL A 35 30.59 8.00 -16.88
CA VAL A 35 31.77 8.72 -17.39
C VAL A 35 32.22 8.02 -18.67
N SER A 36 32.47 8.82 -19.71
CA SER A 36 32.87 8.44 -21.07
C SER A 36 34.34 8.07 -21.20
N THR A 37 34.67 7.24 -22.21
CA THR A 37 35.73 7.31 -23.26
C THR A 37 35.99 5.87 -23.75
N GLY A 38 36.21 5.51 -25.00
CA GLY A 38 36.46 6.17 -26.29
C GLY A 38 36.70 5.06 -27.34
N GLU A 39 36.57 5.40 -28.61
CA GLU A 39 36.55 4.54 -29.80
C GLU A 39 37.90 3.85 -30.13
N ASP A 40 37.90 2.63 -30.71
CA ASP A 40 38.15 2.39 -32.16
C ASP A 40 38.48 0.90 -32.51
N ASP A 41 37.80 0.47 -33.58
CA ASP A 41 38.12 -0.46 -34.68
C ASP A 41 38.43 -1.99 -34.54
N ALA A 42 37.50 -2.74 -35.16
CA ALA A 42 37.61 -3.82 -36.16
C ALA A 42 38.57 -5.03 -35.95
N ASP A 43 38.00 -6.25 -35.87
CA ASP A 43 37.93 -7.20 -37.01
C ASP A 43 37.15 -8.49 -36.67
N ILE A 44 36.46 -9.07 -37.66
CA ILE A 44 35.49 -10.18 -37.55
C ILE A 44 36.19 -11.55 -37.51
N LYS A 45 35.96 -12.41 -36.49
CA LYS A 45 35.92 -13.90 -36.62
C LYS A 45 34.98 -14.60 -35.62
N LEU A 46 34.28 -15.60 -36.15
CA LEU A 46 33.22 -16.44 -35.59
C LEU A 46 33.44 -17.03 -34.17
N VAL A 47 32.38 -16.88 -33.35
CA VAL A 47 31.73 -17.86 -32.45
C VAL A 47 32.50 -18.36 -31.22
N LYS A 48 32.15 -17.79 -30.06
CA LYS A 48 31.94 -18.47 -28.75
C LYS A 48 30.89 -17.67 -27.95
N PRO A 49 30.02 -18.32 -27.15
CA PRO A 49 28.98 -17.64 -26.39
C PRO A 49 29.63 -16.61 -25.44
N HIS A 50 29.14 -15.38 -25.48
CA HIS A 50 29.56 -14.34 -24.55
C HIS A 50 29.22 -14.76 -23.12
N GLN A 51 30.25 -15.09 -22.35
CA GLN A 51 30.25 -14.84 -20.91
C GLN A 51 30.08 -13.34 -20.75
N VAL A 52 28.92 -12.91 -20.25
CA VAL A 52 28.75 -11.57 -19.71
C VAL A 52 29.82 -11.41 -18.62
N SER A 53 30.74 -10.49 -18.83
CA SER A 53 31.81 -10.20 -17.88
C SER A 53 31.17 -9.85 -16.55
N SER A 54 31.46 -10.68 -15.55
CA SER A 54 31.16 -10.38 -14.17
C SER A 54 31.76 -9.03 -13.83
N ILE A 55 30.93 -8.09 -13.42
CA ILE A 55 31.39 -7.13 -12.43
C ILE A 55 31.72 -8.00 -11.23
N GLN A 56 33.01 -8.27 -11.01
CA GLN A 56 33.49 -8.86 -9.78
C GLN A 56 33.19 -7.86 -8.66
N VAL A 57 31.99 -7.96 -8.10
CA VAL A 57 31.75 -7.59 -6.71
C VAL A 57 32.77 -8.41 -5.90
N PRO A 58 33.53 -7.81 -4.97
CA PRO A 58 34.45 -8.56 -4.14
C PRO A 58 33.71 -9.77 -3.54
N GLU A 59 34.28 -10.97 -3.63
CA GLU A 59 33.83 -12.20 -2.93
C GLU A 59 33.92 -12.00 -1.40
N ALA A 60 33.14 -11.07 -0.87
CA ALA A 60 33.00 -10.81 0.54
C ALA A 60 31.79 -11.64 1.02
N ASN A 61 32.07 -12.86 1.48
CA ASN A 61 31.19 -13.71 2.30
C ASN A 61 29.68 -13.55 2.05
N LEU A 62 29.20 -13.93 0.86
CA LEU A 62 27.76 -14.04 0.65
C LEU A 62 27.19 -15.11 1.61
N PRO A 63 26.03 -14.88 2.25
CA PRO A 63 25.39 -15.88 3.09
C PRO A 63 24.99 -17.12 2.28
N ILE A 64 25.16 -18.31 2.87
CA ILE A 64 24.63 -19.57 2.30
C ILE A 64 23.13 -19.63 2.61
N PHE A 65 22.31 -19.98 1.62
CA PHE A 65 20.89 -20.20 1.85
C PHE A 65 20.69 -21.51 2.62
N GLU A 66 20.16 -21.45 3.85
CA GLU A 66 19.92 -22.65 4.63
C GLU A 66 18.69 -23.41 4.12
N LYS A 67 18.94 -24.46 3.31
CA LYS A 67 17.88 -25.34 2.84
C LYS A 67 17.35 -26.23 3.98
N VAL A 68 16.19 -25.86 4.50
CA VAL A 68 15.42 -26.66 5.47
C VAL A 68 14.31 -27.44 4.77
N ALA A 69 14.05 -28.68 5.20
CA ALA A 69 12.94 -29.50 4.69
C ALA A 69 11.58 -28.85 4.98
N SER A 70 10.55 -29.17 4.16
CA SER A 70 9.18 -28.72 4.43
C SER A 70 8.74 -29.20 5.80
N PRO A 71 8.22 -28.33 6.67
CA PRO A 71 7.78 -28.75 8.00
C PRO A 71 6.59 -29.71 7.87
N ILE A 72 6.68 -30.83 8.58
CA ILE A 72 5.56 -31.74 8.79
C ILE A 72 4.83 -31.21 10.02
N SER A 73 3.66 -30.62 9.83
CA SER A 73 2.83 -30.21 10.96
C SER A 73 2.29 -31.46 11.65
N SER A 74 2.49 -31.59 12.96
CA SER A 74 1.83 -32.60 13.77
C SER A 74 0.37 -32.22 14.12
N ILE A 75 -0.02 -30.98 13.80
CA ILE A 75 -1.35 -30.42 14.00
C ILE A 75 -2.19 -30.57 12.73
N SER A 76 -3.45 -30.99 12.86
CA SER A 76 -4.35 -31.17 11.71
C SER A 76 -4.84 -29.83 11.15
N LYS A 77 -5.31 -29.81 9.90
CA LYS A 77 -5.91 -28.60 9.30
C LYS A 77 -7.13 -28.12 10.11
N GLU A 78 -7.94 -29.04 10.62
CA GLU A 78 -9.10 -28.74 11.46
C GLU A 78 -8.67 -28.13 12.79
N GLU A 79 -7.63 -28.68 13.44
CA GLU A 79 -7.10 -28.10 14.67
C GLU A 79 -6.51 -26.71 14.41
N CYS A 80 -5.76 -26.52 13.32
CA CYS A 80 -5.29 -25.18 12.89
C CYS A 80 -6.44 -24.20 12.60
N ALA A 81 -7.56 -24.67 12.06
CA ALA A 81 -8.75 -23.84 11.82
C ALA A 81 -9.47 -23.46 13.13
N THR A 82 -9.32 -24.26 14.19
CA THR A 82 -9.88 -23.99 15.52
C THR A 82 -8.98 -23.18 16.45
N ILE A 83 -7.70 -22.97 16.09
CA ILE A 83 -6.81 -22.05 16.81
C ILE A 83 -7.29 -20.62 16.51
N ASP A 84 -8.29 -20.17 17.27
CA ASP A 84 -8.71 -18.79 17.25
C ASP A 84 -7.73 -17.97 18.10
N ARG A 85 -6.67 -17.51 17.42
CA ARG A 85 -5.67 -16.58 17.98
C ARG A 85 -6.34 -15.39 18.67
N ASN A 86 -7.50 -14.92 18.18
CA ASN A 86 -8.18 -13.80 18.80
C ASN A 86 -8.64 -14.16 20.20
N GLU A 87 -9.16 -15.35 20.45
CA GLU A 87 -9.75 -15.65 21.76
C GLU A 87 -8.70 -15.68 22.89
N SER A 88 -7.57 -16.36 22.66
CA SER A 88 -6.49 -16.47 23.66
C SER A 88 -5.69 -15.18 23.80
N LEU A 89 -5.36 -14.51 22.69
CA LEU A 89 -4.71 -13.20 22.73
C LEU A 89 -5.63 -12.18 23.41
N ASN A 90 -6.93 -12.18 23.12
CA ASN A 90 -7.90 -11.32 23.79
C ASN A 90 -8.02 -11.66 25.27
N LEU A 91 -7.92 -12.93 25.66
CA LEU A 91 -7.91 -13.33 27.07
C LEU A 91 -6.70 -12.72 27.80
N VAL A 92 -5.50 -12.85 27.24
CA VAL A 92 -4.26 -12.26 27.80
C VAL A 92 -4.38 -10.74 27.86
N HIS A 93 -4.84 -10.09 26.78
CA HIS A 93 -5.08 -8.64 26.77
C HIS A 93 -6.09 -8.23 27.85
N ARG A 94 -7.17 -8.99 28.04
CA ARG A 94 -8.17 -8.70 29.10
C ARG A 94 -7.57 -8.86 30.50
N GLN A 95 -6.78 -9.92 30.73
CA GLN A 95 -6.12 -10.14 32.02
C GLN A 95 -5.13 -9.02 32.34
N ILE A 96 -4.27 -8.68 31.39
CA ILE A 96 -3.28 -7.60 31.54
C ILE A 96 -3.98 -6.24 31.72
N ASN A 97 -4.98 -5.91 30.89
CA ASN A 97 -5.73 -4.66 31.03
C ASN A 97 -6.48 -4.57 32.36
N LYS A 98 -6.96 -5.70 32.89
CA LYS A 98 -7.57 -5.76 34.21
C LYS A 98 -6.58 -5.44 35.31
N VAL A 99 -5.42 -6.11 35.34
CA VAL A 99 -4.38 -5.86 36.36
C VAL A 99 -3.83 -4.44 36.22
N ALA A 100 -3.65 -3.96 35.00
CA ALA A 100 -3.22 -2.58 34.71
C ALA A 100 -4.21 -1.54 35.25
N ALA A 101 -5.51 -1.71 35.00
CA ALA A 101 -6.54 -0.81 35.53
C ALA A 101 -6.56 -0.84 37.07
N GLN A 102 -6.47 -2.02 37.68
CA GLN A 102 -6.41 -2.17 39.13
C GLN A 102 -5.18 -1.48 39.73
N ALA A 103 -4.00 -1.64 39.13
CA ALA A 103 -2.77 -0.98 39.56
C ALA A 103 -2.89 0.55 39.47
N TYR A 104 -3.43 1.05 38.34
CA TYR A 104 -3.65 2.48 38.14
C TYR A 104 -4.56 3.08 39.23
N PHE A 105 -5.73 2.48 39.48
CA PHE A 105 -6.64 2.96 40.52
C PHE A 105 -6.13 2.72 41.96
N ALA A 106 -5.15 1.83 42.15
CA ALA A 106 -4.44 1.65 43.42
C ALA A 106 -3.32 2.69 43.66
N GLY A 107 -3.04 3.56 42.68
CA GLY A 107 -2.13 4.69 42.82
C GLY A 107 -0.85 4.62 41.96
N SER A 108 -0.68 3.59 41.14
CA SER A 108 0.42 3.56 40.15
C SER A 108 0.22 4.63 39.09
N THR A 109 1.31 5.25 38.65
CA THR A 109 1.24 6.26 37.58
C THR A 109 0.90 5.61 36.24
N LYS A 110 0.21 6.34 35.35
CA LYS A 110 -0.09 5.87 33.99
C LYS A 110 1.15 5.46 33.19
N GLN A 111 2.31 6.09 33.47
CA GLN A 111 3.58 5.73 32.84
C GLN A 111 4.06 4.36 33.32
N GLU A 112 4.16 4.14 34.64
CA GLU A 112 4.59 2.86 35.21
C GLU A 112 3.72 1.69 34.72
N VAL A 113 2.41 1.93 34.60
CA VAL A 113 1.47 0.92 34.10
C VAL A 113 1.67 0.66 32.61
N ALA A 114 1.83 1.70 31.78
CA ALA A 114 2.11 1.54 30.36
C ALA A 114 3.44 0.83 30.11
N ASP A 115 4.49 1.17 30.85
CA ASP A 115 5.80 0.49 30.78
C ASP A 115 5.64 -1.00 31.18
N GLY A 116 4.83 -1.29 32.21
CA GLY A 116 4.43 -2.66 32.57
C GLY A 116 3.72 -3.41 31.45
N ILE A 117 2.78 -2.76 30.75
CA ILE A 117 2.08 -3.35 29.60
C ILE A 117 3.07 -3.61 28.47
N TRP A 118 3.99 -2.70 28.20
CA TRP A 118 5.00 -2.87 27.16
C TRP A 118 5.87 -4.10 27.44
N ALA A 119 6.29 -4.30 28.68
CA ALA A 119 7.09 -5.45 29.08
C ALA A 119 6.40 -6.82 28.88
N HIS A 120 5.06 -6.87 28.84
CA HIS A 120 4.31 -8.14 28.73
C HIS A 120 3.61 -8.32 27.38
N LEU A 121 3.30 -7.22 26.67
CA LEU A 121 2.62 -7.21 25.38
C LEU A 121 3.49 -6.50 24.33
N SER A 122 3.21 -5.23 24.07
CA SER A 122 3.90 -4.44 23.06
C SER A 122 3.82 -2.95 23.40
N TRP A 123 4.73 -2.15 22.82
CA TRP A 123 4.68 -0.70 22.94
C TRP A 123 3.36 -0.13 22.40
N MET A 124 2.78 -0.75 21.36
CA MET A 124 1.53 -0.28 20.77
C MET A 124 0.36 -0.45 21.76
N ASP A 125 0.31 -1.57 22.48
CA ASP A 125 -0.71 -1.81 23.50
C ASP A 125 -0.53 -0.88 24.70
N ALA A 126 0.72 -0.67 25.12
CA ALA A 126 1.06 0.31 26.15
C ALA A 126 0.66 1.73 25.77
N SER A 127 0.97 2.17 24.55
CA SER A 127 0.63 3.49 24.02
C SER A 127 -0.89 3.71 23.96
N LYS A 128 -1.65 2.70 23.48
CA LYS A 128 -3.12 2.76 23.50
C LYS A 128 -3.67 2.89 24.91
N TRP A 129 -3.17 2.09 25.84
CA TRP A 129 -3.61 2.13 27.22
C TRP A 129 -3.25 3.47 27.89
N TYR A 130 -2.02 3.95 27.70
CA TYR A 130 -1.55 5.24 28.23
C TYR A 130 -2.44 6.39 27.78
N ASN A 131 -2.78 6.42 26.47
CA ASN A 131 -3.64 7.47 25.92
C ASN A 131 -5.07 7.40 26.49
N LYS A 132 -5.62 6.21 26.76
CA LYS A 132 -6.92 6.07 27.45
C LYS A 132 -6.88 6.61 28.88
N ALA A 133 -5.81 6.30 29.62
CA ALA A 133 -5.61 6.81 30.97
C ALA A 133 -5.45 8.34 30.97
N LEU A 134 -4.65 8.87 30.06
CA LEU A 134 -4.45 10.31 29.89
C LEU A 134 -5.75 11.02 29.47
N ASP A 135 -6.53 10.43 28.56
CA ASP A 135 -7.87 10.91 28.19
C ASP A 135 -8.77 10.97 29.41
N PHE A 136 -8.88 9.88 30.18
CA PHE A 136 -9.71 9.85 31.38
C PHE A 136 -9.28 10.92 32.39
N GLU A 137 -7.99 11.05 32.70
CA GLU A 137 -7.48 12.06 33.64
C GLU A 137 -7.85 13.49 33.22
N LEU A 138 -7.54 13.85 31.97
CA LEU A 138 -7.73 15.21 31.48
C LEU A 138 -9.21 15.56 31.29
N LEU A 139 -10.00 14.61 30.78
CA LEU A 139 -11.44 14.82 30.56
C LEU A 139 -12.22 14.84 31.86
N ASN A 140 -11.84 14.01 32.83
CA ASN A 140 -12.45 14.03 34.15
C ASN A 140 -12.11 15.31 34.91
N ARG A 141 -10.87 15.82 34.80
CA ARG A 141 -10.48 17.12 35.36
C ARG A 141 -11.35 18.26 34.78
N ASP A 142 -11.61 18.21 33.48
CA ASP A 142 -12.34 19.25 32.74
C ASP A 142 -13.87 18.98 32.70
N LEU A 143 -14.37 17.97 33.44
CA LEU A 143 -15.78 17.57 33.49
C LEU A 143 -16.76 18.72 33.77
N PRO A 144 -16.48 19.65 34.73
CA PRO A 144 -17.36 20.80 34.96
C PRO A 144 -17.59 21.67 33.71
N ILE A 145 -16.60 21.75 32.84
CA ILE A 145 -16.67 22.54 31.60
C ILE A 145 -17.54 21.80 30.58
N PHE A 146 -17.40 20.47 30.48
CA PHE A 146 -18.20 19.67 29.55
C PHE A 146 -19.70 19.70 29.85
N HIS A 147 -20.14 19.92 31.09
CA HIS A 147 -21.56 20.15 31.41
C HIS A 147 -22.17 21.34 30.67
N SER A 148 -21.36 22.35 30.35
CA SER A 148 -21.81 23.54 29.62
C SER A 148 -21.88 23.34 28.10
N LEU A 149 -21.36 22.21 27.58
CA LEU A 149 -21.32 21.92 26.14
C LEU A 149 -22.45 20.95 25.75
N PRO A 150 -23.43 21.39 24.94
CA PRO A 150 -24.55 20.53 24.52
C PRO A 150 -24.11 19.26 23.79
N THR A 151 -23.01 19.32 23.03
CA THR A 151 -22.43 18.20 22.28
C THR A 151 -21.71 17.18 23.17
N ALA A 152 -21.44 17.50 24.45
CA ALA A 152 -20.68 16.66 25.36
C ALA A 152 -21.55 15.76 26.26
N SER A 153 -22.88 15.80 26.15
CA SER A 153 -23.81 15.07 27.03
C SER A 153 -23.48 13.58 27.22
N ARG A 154 -23.15 12.88 26.13
CA ARG A 154 -22.74 11.46 26.17
C ARG A 154 -21.38 11.26 26.84
N LEU A 155 -20.41 12.13 26.55
CA LEU A 155 -19.10 12.11 27.19
C LEU A 155 -19.21 12.30 28.71
N VAL A 156 -19.96 13.32 29.13
CA VAL A 156 -20.26 13.62 30.54
C VAL A 156 -20.88 12.40 31.22
N SER A 157 -21.95 11.83 30.64
CA SER A 157 -22.64 10.69 31.24
C SER A 157 -21.73 9.46 31.40
N LEU A 158 -20.85 9.19 30.43
CA LEU A 158 -19.92 8.07 30.50
C LEU A 158 -18.87 8.26 31.61
N ILE A 159 -18.33 9.47 31.75
CA ILE A 159 -17.37 9.79 32.79
C ILE A 159 -18.05 9.73 34.17
N GLU A 160 -19.26 10.28 34.31
CA GLU A 160 -20.02 10.25 35.57
C GLU A 160 -20.40 8.83 36.01
N ASP A 161 -20.89 7.99 35.09
CA ASP A 161 -21.20 6.59 35.37
C ASP A 161 -19.95 5.84 35.83
N TYR A 162 -18.84 6.05 35.12
CA TYR A 162 -17.56 5.44 35.45
C TYR A 162 -17.03 5.90 36.83
N ASN A 163 -17.13 7.20 37.14
CA ASN A 163 -16.79 7.75 38.45
C ASN A 163 -17.71 7.25 39.58
N ALA A 164 -19.00 7.09 39.32
CA ALA A 164 -19.94 6.57 40.29
C ALA A 164 -19.61 5.12 40.68
N ARG A 165 -19.22 4.30 39.69
CA ARG A 165 -18.73 2.92 39.91
C ARG A 165 -17.46 2.89 40.74
N LEU A 166 -16.50 3.77 40.44
CA LEU A 166 -15.29 3.95 41.25
C LEU A 166 -15.63 4.35 42.70
N ALA A 167 -16.52 5.33 42.88
CA ALA A 167 -16.95 5.80 44.21
C ALA A 167 -17.71 4.73 45.01
N ALA A 168 -18.41 3.81 44.33
CA ALA A 168 -19.05 2.65 44.94
C ALA A 168 -18.06 1.54 45.33
N GLY A 169 -16.77 1.71 45.06
CA GLY A 169 -15.72 0.72 45.37
C GLY A 169 -15.68 -0.45 44.39
N GLU A 170 -16.25 -0.30 43.18
CA GLU A 170 -16.16 -1.34 42.16
C GLU A 170 -14.71 -1.52 41.68
N GLN A 171 -14.26 -2.77 41.58
CA GLN A 171 -12.96 -3.08 40.98
C GLN A 171 -13.03 -2.93 39.46
N MET A 172 -12.46 -1.83 38.95
CA MET A 172 -12.42 -1.58 37.52
C MET A 172 -11.41 -2.51 36.83
N ASN A 173 -11.88 -3.17 35.76
CA ASN A 173 -11.09 -4.14 35.00
C ASN A 173 -10.58 -3.58 33.65
N TYR A 174 -10.78 -2.29 33.41
CA TYR A 174 -10.35 -1.58 32.20
C TYR A 174 -10.28 -0.09 32.50
N ILE A 175 -9.61 0.69 31.64
CA ILE A 175 -9.78 2.14 31.56
C ILE A 175 -10.81 2.44 30.48
N ILE A 176 -11.77 3.32 30.78
CA ILE A 176 -12.83 3.70 29.83
C ILE A 176 -12.23 4.25 28.53
N ASP A 177 -12.77 3.81 27.39
CA ASP A 177 -12.37 4.32 26.08
C ASP A 177 -13.29 5.46 25.66
N LEU A 178 -12.75 6.68 25.65
CA LEU A 178 -13.50 7.91 25.34
C LEU A 178 -13.24 8.39 23.91
N SER A 179 -12.48 7.62 23.11
CA SER A 179 -11.99 8.05 21.80
C SER A 179 -13.11 8.44 20.83
N SER A 180 -14.21 7.69 20.80
CA SER A 180 -15.35 7.93 19.91
C SER A 180 -16.11 9.22 20.22
N GLU A 181 -16.09 9.66 21.48
CA GLU A 181 -16.87 10.80 21.94
C GLU A 181 -16.13 12.13 21.77
N LYS A 182 -14.81 12.10 21.53
CA LYS A 182 -14.01 13.32 21.31
C LYS A 182 -14.36 14.03 20.01
N GLN A 183 -14.76 13.30 18.96
CA GLN A 183 -15.02 13.88 17.65
C GLN A 183 -16.31 14.71 17.62
N SER A 184 -17.33 14.33 18.40
CA SER A 184 -18.62 15.02 18.42
C SER A 184 -18.56 16.37 19.14
N LEU A 185 -17.59 16.56 20.05
CA LEU A 185 -17.39 17.80 20.82
C LEU A 185 -17.40 19.03 19.92
N TRP A 186 -16.71 18.95 18.78
CA TRP A 186 -16.45 20.09 17.88
C TRP A 186 -17.34 20.12 16.65
N SER A 187 -18.32 19.22 16.55
CA SER A 187 -19.18 19.09 15.36
C SER A 187 -20.01 20.34 15.02
N HIS A 188 -20.23 21.23 15.99
CA HIS A 188 -20.96 22.47 15.83
C HIS A 188 -20.07 23.66 15.37
N ILE A 189 -18.75 23.49 15.39
CA ILE A 189 -17.79 24.53 15.01
C ILE A 189 -17.60 24.50 13.49
N SER A 190 -17.95 25.60 12.82
CA SER A 190 -17.68 25.76 11.39
C SER A 190 -16.29 26.34 11.15
N LEU A 191 -15.40 25.52 10.59
CA LEU A 191 -14.05 25.94 10.20
C LEU A 191 -13.95 26.34 8.71
N GLU A 192 -15.07 26.44 7.98
CA GLU A 192 -15.08 26.65 6.53
C GLU A 192 -14.31 27.90 6.10
N ARG A 193 -14.56 29.04 6.77
CA ARG A 193 -13.89 30.32 6.46
C ARG A 193 -12.41 30.30 6.80
N ALA A 194 -12.04 29.64 7.89
CA ALA A 194 -10.65 29.50 8.29
C ALA A 194 -9.89 28.56 7.35
N ASN A 195 -10.50 27.45 6.95
CA ASN A 195 -9.93 26.51 5.98
C ASN A 195 -9.76 27.17 4.59
N GLN A 196 -10.72 27.98 4.14
CA GLN A 196 -10.57 28.77 2.91
C GLN A 196 -9.40 29.77 3.01
N ALA A 197 -9.24 30.42 4.16
CA ALA A 197 -8.14 31.35 4.40
C ALA A 197 -6.77 30.65 4.49
N LEU A 198 -6.72 29.41 5.01
CA LEU A 198 -5.52 28.56 5.02
C LEU A 198 -5.11 28.12 3.61
N LEU A 199 -6.08 27.92 2.71
CA LEU A 199 -5.84 27.56 1.30
C LEU A 199 -5.57 28.78 0.41
N SER A 200 -5.69 29.99 0.95
CA SER A 200 -5.43 31.26 0.26
C SER A 200 -4.17 31.91 0.83
N ASP A 201 -3.52 32.81 0.08
CA ASP A 201 -2.36 33.60 0.54
C ASP A 201 -2.78 34.77 1.47
N GLU A 202 -3.78 34.56 2.34
CA GLU A 202 -4.20 35.58 3.30
C GLU A 202 -3.14 35.78 4.39
N PRO A 203 -2.93 37.03 4.88
CA PRO A 203 -2.04 37.31 5.99
C PRO A 203 -2.36 36.50 7.24
N VAL A 204 -1.33 36.09 8.01
CA VAL A 204 -1.46 35.28 9.23
C VAL A 204 -2.52 35.84 10.19
N ASP A 205 -2.49 37.14 10.46
CA ASP A 205 -3.42 37.79 11.39
C ASP A 205 -4.89 37.64 10.96
N ASN A 206 -5.18 37.65 9.65
CA ASN A 206 -6.53 37.45 9.12
C ASN A 206 -6.98 35.99 9.29
N VAL A 207 -6.07 35.03 9.05
CA VAL A 207 -6.36 33.61 9.28
C VAL A 207 -6.63 33.35 10.76
N LEU A 208 -5.80 33.90 11.65
CA LEU A 208 -5.98 33.79 13.10
C LEU A 208 -7.26 34.47 13.58
N ALA A 209 -7.63 35.63 13.05
CA ALA A 209 -8.88 36.29 13.38
C ALA A 209 -10.09 35.41 13.03
N LYS A 210 -10.12 34.82 11.82
CA LYS A 210 -11.19 33.90 11.41
C LYS A 210 -11.24 32.62 12.26
N LEU A 211 -10.08 32.11 12.69
CA LEU A 211 -9.99 30.97 13.60
C LEU A 211 -10.48 31.33 15.01
N ASN A 212 -10.08 32.48 15.54
CA ASN A 212 -10.53 32.96 16.84
C ASN A 212 -12.04 33.23 16.84
N ASP A 213 -12.60 33.76 15.76
CA ASP A 213 -14.05 33.94 15.60
C ASP A 213 -14.78 32.58 15.60
N ALA A 214 -14.24 31.58 14.90
CA ALA A 214 -14.83 30.23 14.86
C ALA A 214 -14.74 29.50 16.21
N LEU A 215 -13.70 29.78 17.00
CA LEU A 215 -13.45 29.15 18.29
C LEU A 215 -13.88 30.00 19.49
N PHE A 216 -14.56 31.13 19.26
CA PHE A 216 -14.89 32.13 20.28
C PHE A 216 -15.64 31.54 21.48
N ASP A 217 -16.58 30.62 21.22
CA ASP A 217 -17.39 29.98 22.24
C ASP A 217 -16.70 28.77 22.91
N VAL A 218 -15.47 28.42 22.50
CA VAL A 218 -14.73 27.29 23.06
C VAL A 218 -13.94 27.75 24.29
N PRO A 219 -14.17 27.15 25.48
CA PRO A 219 -13.41 27.48 26.67
C PRO A 219 -11.91 27.29 26.46
N ASN A 220 -11.11 28.29 26.84
CA ASN A 220 -9.65 28.28 26.63
C ASN A 220 -8.98 27.05 27.26
N GLN A 221 -9.49 26.55 28.38
CA GLN A 221 -9.01 25.31 29.01
C GLN A 221 -9.04 24.12 28.03
N LEU A 222 -10.11 23.99 27.23
CA LEU A 222 -10.24 22.94 26.21
C LEU A 222 -9.34 23.20 25.00
N LEU A 223 -9.12 24.48 24.62
CA LEU A 223 -8.17 24.85 23.56
C LEU A 223 -6.71 24.55 23.93
N THR A 224 -6.38 24.57 25.23
CA THR A 224 -5.05 24.23 25.74
C THR A 224 -4.88 22.74 26.09
N ASN A 225 -5.95 21.94 26.02
CA ASN A 225 -5.94 20.52 26.38
C ASN A 225 -5.35 19.67 25.24
N THR A 226 -4.28 18.93 25.51
CA THR A 226 -3.53 18.15 24.51
C THR A 226 -4.34 17.02 23.86
N GLN A 227 -5.42 16.56 24.48
CA GLN A 227 -6.21 15.42 24.00
C GLN A 227 -7.44 15.80 23.17
N VAL A 228 -8.09 16.92 23.50
CA VAL A 228 -9.33 17.35 22.81
C VAL A 228 -9.18 18.62 22.02
N SER A 229 -8.11 19.40 22.19
CA SER A 229 -8.01 20.69 21.51
C SER A 229 -8.13 20.55 19.98
N PRO A 230 -9.05 21.29 19.32
CA PRO A 230 -9.12 21.32 17.87
C PRO A 230 -7.88 21.98 17.23
N ILE A 231 -7.10 22.74 18.01
CA ILE A 231 -5.90 23.45 17.55
C ILE A 231 -4.83 22.47 17.05
N SER A 232 -4.67 21.30 17.66
CA SER A 232 -3.69 20.29 17.22
C SER A 232 -3.93 19.83 15.78
N SER A 233 -5.20 19.66 15.40
CA SER A 233 -5.58 19.33 14.03
C SER A 233 -5.37 20.52 13.09
N LEU A 234 -5.71 21.74 13.53
CA LEU A 234 -5.49 22.97 12.75
C LEU A 234 -4.01 23.24 12.46
N ILE A 235 -3.11 22.99 13.43
CA ILE A 235 -1.66 23.05 13.24
C ILE A 235 -1.24 22.08 12.13
N SER A 236 -1.71 20.82 12.19
CA SER A 236 -1.39 19.81 11.18
C SER A 236 -1.91 20.20 9.79
N SER A 237 -3.14 20.74 9.72
CA SER A 237 -3.74 21.24 8.48
C SER A 237 -2.97 22.44 7.91
N ALA A 238 -2.55 23.40 8.74
CA ALA A 238 -1.77 24.55 8.30
C ALA A 238 -0.41 24.11 7.71
N VAL A 239 0.24 23.14 8.35
CA VAL A 239 1.48 22.53 7.82
C VAL A 239 1.23 21.88 6.47
N ALA A 240 0.17 21.07 6.33
CA ALA A 240 -0.19 20.40 5.08
C ALA A 240 -0.51 21.40 3.94
N SER A 241 -1.07 22.56 4.27
CA SER A 241 -1.35 23.66 3.33
C SER A 241 -0.14 24.56 3.06
N LYS A 242 1.08 24.19 3.49
CA LYS A 242 2.31 25.00 3.37
C LYS A 242 2.28 26.34 4.12
N ARG A 243 1.34 26.52 5.04
CA ARG A 243 1.19 27.71 5.90
C ARG A 243 1.84 27.47 7.27
N ILE A 244 3.16 27.21 7.26
CA ILE A 244 3.94 26.93 8.49
C ILE A 244 3.96 28.16 9.41
N ASP A 245 3.92 29.36 8.83
CA ASP A 245 3.73 30.64 9.51
C ASP A 245 2.52 30.64 10.45
N VAL A 246 1.37 30.15 9.97
CA VAL A 246 0.14 30.03 10.76
C VAL A 246 0.28 28.95 11.85
N ALA A 247 0.91 27.81 11.54
CA ALA A 247 1.15 26.75 12.52
C ALA A 247 2.02 27.24 13.70
N ILE A 248 3.08 28.00 13.41
CA ILE A 248 3.93 28.65 14.42
C ILE A 248 3.12 29.62 15.28
N ALA A 249 2.27 30.44 14.64
CA ALA A 249 1.46 31.42 15.37
C ALA A 249 0.44 30.76 16.31
N LEU A 250 -0.19 29.66 15.86
CA LEU A 250 -1.08 28.86 16.70
C LEU A 250 -0.35 28.25 17.91
N LEU A 251 0.85 27.70 17.72
CA LEU A 251 1.64 27.19 18.85
C LEU A 251 2.11 28.29 19.81
N ASN A 252 2.39 29.51 19.31
CA ASN A 252 2.70 30.64 20.18
C ASN A 252 1.50 31.04 21.05
N GLN A 253 0.28 30.97 20.50
CA GLN A 253 -0.95 31.25 21.24
C GLN A 253 -1.31 30.13 22.23
N TYR A 254 -1.01 28.87 21.89
CA TYR A 254 -1.32 27.69 22.69
C TYR A 254 -0.07 26.83 23.00
N PRO A 255 0.91 27.36 23.76
CA PRO A 255 2.21 26.70 23.95
C PRO A 255 2.16 25.41 24.77
N SER A 256 1.07 25.16 25.51
CA SER A 256 0.87 23.91 26.24
C SER A 256 0.75 22.70 25.32
N LEU A 257 0.32 22.89 24.06
CA LEU A 257 0.15 21.81 23.08
C LEU A 257 1.48 21.23 22.59
N ALA A 258 2.57 21.98 22.76
CA ALA A 258 3.92 21.54 22.41
C ALA A 258 4.66 20.84 23.57
N ARG A 259 4.05 20.74 24.76
CA ARG A 259 4.68 20.09 25.91
C ARG A 259 4.38 18.61 25.89
N PHE A 260 5.41 17.79 25.82
CA PHE A 260 5.32 16.34 25.85
C PHE A 260 6.24 15.83 26.97
N ALA A 261 5.67 15.16 27.96
CA ALA A 261 6.45 14.67 29.10
C ALA A 261 6.93 13.22 28.92
N ASN A 262 6.36 12.50 27.95
CA ASN A 262 6.53 11.06 27.85
C ASN A 262 6.57 10.58 26.38
N PRO A 263 7.33 9.52 26.05
CA PRO A 263 7.37 8.92 24.70
C PRO A 263 6.01 8.52 24.11
N TYR A 264 5.02 8.19 24.95
CA TYR A 264 3.66 7.88 24.50
C TYR A 264 2.89 9.12 23.99
N GLU A 265 3.34 10.33 24.32
CA GLU A 265 2.76 11.62 23.90
C GLU A 265 3.48 12.17 22.63
N HIS A 266 3.34 11.47 21.51
CA HIS A 266 4.01 11.84 20.24
C HIS A 266 3.03 12.21 19.11
N ARG A 267 1.71 12.19 19.35
CA ARG A 267 0.69 12.31 18.29
C ARG A 267 0.80 13.61 17.48
N LEU A 268 0.89 14.77 18.12
CA LEU A 268 1.01 16.06 17.40
C LEU A 268 2.32 16.14 16.62
N ARG A 269 3.44 15.74 17.25
CA ARG A 269 4.76 15.66 16.63
C ARG A 269 4.76 14.78 15.37
N ALA A 270 4.22 13.58 15.48
CA ALA A 270 4.09 12.64 14.36
C ALA A 270 3.20 13.20 13.25
N ASN A 271 2.06 13.82 13.58
CA ASN A 271 1.16 14.42 12.60
C ASN A 271 1.80 15.59 11.85
N VAL A 272 2.56 16.45 12.54
CA VAL A 272 3.28 17.57 11.90
C VAL A 272 4.33 17.05 10.92
N ILE A 273 5.14 16.07 11.32
CA ILE A 273 6.14 15.46 10.41
C ILE A 273 5.45 14.81 9.21
N ALA A 274 4.35 14.06 9.43
CA ALA A 274 3.59 13.45 8.35
C ALA A 274 2.95 14.48 7.41
N SER A 275 2.59 15.67 7.93
CA SER A 275 1.97 16.76 7.17
C SER A 275 2.98 17.57 6.35
N LEU A 276 4.29 17.47 6.62
CA LEU A 276 5.36 18.07 5.80
C LEU A 276 5.58 17.28 4.50
N ASN A 277 4.53 16.95 3.76
CA ASN A 277 4.59 16.02 2.61
C ASN A 277 5.10 16.65 1.29
N TYR A 278 5.63 17.87 1.32
CA TYR A 278 6.16 18.60 0.17
C TYR A 278 7.65 18.89 0.34
N GLU A 279 8.31 19.28 -0.75
CA GLU A 279 9.68 19.72 -0.73
C GLU A 279 9.80 21.16 -0.19
N LEU A 280 10.78 21.41 0.67
CA LEU A 280 11.06 22.72 1.26
C LEU A 280 11.89 23.57 0.30
N ASN A 281 11.29 23.93 -0.84
CA ASN A 281 11.98 24.54 -2.00
C ASN A 281 12.30 26.03 -1.83
N ASN A 282 11.89 26.63 -0.71
CA ASN A 282 12.12 28.03 -0.39
C ASN A 282 12.82 28.14 0.98
N GLU A 283 13.89 28.93 1.04
CA GLU A 283 14.65 29.23 2.27
C GLU A 283 13.77 29.74 3.42
N GLN A 284 12.76 30.57 3.13
CA GLN A 284 11.84 31.04 4.17
C GLN A 284 10.99 29.89 4.74
N LEU A 285 10.44 29.06 3.86
CA LEU A 285 9.63 27.91 4.26
C LEU A 285 10.46 26.89 5.05
N LYS A 286 11.74 26.72 4.69
CA LYS A 286 12.68 25.89 5.43
C LYS A 286 12.96 26.44 6.83
N ARG A 287 13.24 27.74 6.95
CA ARG A 287 13.43 28.40 8.26
C ARG A 287 12.19 28.30 9.14
N ASP A 288 11.01 28.45 8.56
CA ASP A 288 9.75 28.31 9.29
C ASP A 288 9.54 26.85 9.72
N ALA A 289 9.86 25.87 8.86
CA ALA A 289 9.84 24.45 9.23
C ALA A 289 10.80 24.17 10.39
N ASP A 290 12.05 24.60 10.33
CA ASP A 290 13.05 24.42 11.40
C ASP A 290 12.56 25.03 12.73
N LYS A 291 11.98 26.24 12.67
CA LYS A 291 11.41 26.89 13.85
C LYS A 291 10.25 26.10 14.43
N LEU A 292 9.32 25.63 13.61
CA LEU A 292 8.18 24.82 14.04
C LEU A 292 8.65 23.51 14.70
N LEU A 293 9.62 22.82 14.09
CA LEU A 293 10.18 21.57 14.61
C LEU A 293 10.89 21.79 15.95
N SER A 294 11.65 22.89 16.10
CA SER A 294 12.25 23.28 17.37
C SER A 294 11.21 23.58 18.44
N MET A 295 10.12 24.29 18.10
CA MET A 295 9.02 24.56 19.05
C MET A 295 8.33 23.28 19.55
N LEU A 296 8.37 22.21 18.75
CA LEU A 296 7.82 20.89 19.09
C LEU A 296 8.85 19.96 19.74
N ASP A 297 10.02 20.49 20.12
CA ASP A 297 11.09 19.74 20.80
C ASP A 297 11.58 18.52 19.98
N LEU A 298 11.52 18.61 18.64
CA LEU A 298 11.83 17.50 17.75
C LEU A 298 13.34 17.31 17.48
N TYR A 299 14.19 18.24 17.92
CA TYR A 299 15.65 18.07 17.84
C TYR A 299 16.25 17.51 19.12
N ASP A 300 15.65 17.80 20.27
CA ASP A 300 16.17 17.41 21.58
C ASP A 300 15.55 16.08 22.08
N THR A 301 14.33 15.76 21.65
CA THR A 301 13.64 14.53 22.04
C THR A 301 13.41 13.60 20.86
N SER A 302 13.86 12.34 20.99
CA SER A 302 13.63 11.30 20.01
C SER A 302 12.14 11.04 19.78
N LEU A 303 11.73 11.04 18.52
CA LEU A 303 10.39 10.61 18.13
C LEU A 303 10.27 9.08 18.31
N ALA A 304 9.37 8.65 19.20
CA ALA A 304 9.02 7.24 19.34
C ALA A 304 8.24 6.76 18.11
N PHE A 305 8.72 5.70 17.47
CA PHE A 305 8.14 5.13 16.26
C PHE A 305 8.01 3.61 16.40
N TYR A 306 6.84 3.04 16.12
CA TYR A 306 6.62 1.59 16.17
C TYR A 306 6.60 0.98 14.77
N GLN A 307 7.55 0.07 14.48
CA GLN A 307 7.63 -0.62 13.19
C GLN A 307 6.84 -1.93 13.25
N LEU A 308 5.62 -1.92 12.69
CA LEU A 308 4.92 -3.14 12.35
C LEU A 308 5.65 -3.86 11.16
N PRO A 309 5.39 -5.15 10.88
CA PRO A 309 5.65 -5.84 9.59
C PRO A 309 4.46 -5.68 8.60
N GLY A 310 4.67 -5.38 7.31
CA GLY A 310 3.57 -5.14 6.32
C GLY A 310 3.26 -3.68 5.92
N PHE A 311 2.29 -3.41 5.04
CA PHE A 311 2.23 -2.17 4.25
C PHE A 311 1.33 -1.03 4.81
N PHE A 312 1.66 0.19 4.35
CA PHE A 312 0.84 1.41 4.14
C PHE A 312 0.99 2.68 5.00
N ASP A 313 1.42 2.66 6.26
CA ASP A 313 1.67 3.93 7.01
C ASP A 313 3.16 4.22 7.24
N ARG A 314 3.98 3.16 7.23
CA ARG A 314 5.40 3.14 7.63
C ARG A 314 6.36 3.77 6.62
N ARG A 315 6.16 3.52 5.33
CA ARG A 315 7.01 4.10 4.28
C ARG A 315 6.88 5.62 4.25
N ARG A 316 5.70 6.17 4.59
CA ARG A 316 5.51 7.62 4.56
C ARG A 316 6.35 8.33 5.61
N LEU A 317 6.29 7.93 6.88
CA LEU A 317 7.08 8.60 7.92
C LEU A 317 8.59 8.33 7.77
N LYS A 318 9.02 7.09 7.50
CA LYS A 318 10.44 6.78 7.30
C LYS A 318 11.02 7.48 6.07
N ASN A 319 10.34 7.42 4.93
CA ASN A 319 10.78 8.14 3.73
C ASN A 319 10.76 9.65 3.98
N LYS A 320 9.81 10.16 4.77
CA LYS A 320 9.77 11.59 5.13
C LYS A 320 10.94 11.99 6.01
N LEU A 321 11.30 11.19 7.02
CA LEU A 321 12.49 11.44 7.85
C LEU A 321 13.77 11.39 7.00
N THR A 322 13.87 10.47 6.04
CA THR A 322 14.97 10.43 5.07
C THR A 322 14.99 11.68 4.17
N GLN A 323 13.86 12.09 3.61
CA GLN A 323 13.74 13.32 2.80
C GLN A 323 14.11 14.58 3.60
N LEU A 324 13.67 14.68 4.86
CA LEU A 324 14.04 15.78 5.73
C LEU A 324 15.55 15.77 6.00
N LYS A 325 16.15 14.60 6.21
CA LYS A 325 17.60 14.45 6.36
C LYS A 325 18.37 14.90 5.12
N GLU A 326 17.90 14.57 3.91
CA GLU A 326 18.45 15.06 2.64
C GLU A 326 18.36 16.60 2.52
N GLN A 327 17.38 17.20 3.19
CA GLN A 327 17.21 18.66 3.29
C GLN A 327 17.99 19.28 4.47
N ASN A 328 18.88 18.53 5.13
CA ASN A 328 19.63 18.92 6.34
C ASN A 328 18.79 19.14 7.61
N ILE A 329 17.58 18.56 7.67
CA ILE A 329 16.73 18.54 8.86
C ILE A 329 16.83 17.16 9.51
N ASN A 330 17.63 17.04 10.57
CA ASN A 330 17.87 15.77 11.25
C ASN A 330 17.02 15.63 12.52
N ILE A 331 15.97 14.83 12.44
CA ILE A 331 15.08 14.53 13.58
C ILE A 331 15.49 13.18 14.18
N PRO A 332 15.97 13.12 15.43
CA PRO A 332 16.22 11.86 16.11
C PRO A 332 14.92 11.05 16.26
N TYR A 333 15.00 9.75 16.03
CA TYR A 333 13.87 8.83 16.21
C TYR A 333 14.34 7.50 16.81
N GLN A 334 13.42 6.80 17.47
CA GLN A 334 13.64 5.50 18.10
C GLN A 334 12.61 4.50 17.61
N VAL A 335 13.08 3.30 17.22
CA VAL A 335 12.22 2.22 16.75
C VAL A 335 11.82 1.35 17.94
N MET A 336 10.60 1.52 18.44
CA MET A 336 10.15 1.00 19.74
C MET A 336 10.01 -0.53 19.81
N ASN A 337 10.03 -1.23 18.68
CA ASN A 337 10.09 -2.71 18.63
C ASN A 337 11.53 -3.25 18.52
N GLU A 338 12.53 -2.39 18.41
CA GLU A 338 13.96 -2.74 18.45
C GLU A 338 14.59 -2.42 19.82
N ILE A 339 13.78 -1.86 20.73
CA ILE A 339 14.19 -1.43 22.06
C ILE A 339 13.43 -2.27 23.07
N ASP A 340 14.16 -2.77 24.07
CA ASP A 340 13.57 -3.49 25.19
C ASP A 340 12.68 -2.57 26.02
N ALA A 341 11.58 -3.11 26.54
CA ALA A 341 10.73 -2.37 27.46
C ALA A 341 11.53 -1.94 28.70
N PRO A 342 11.23 -0.76 29.29
CA PRO A 342 11.87 -0.31 30.52
C PRO A 342 11.69 -1.33 31.64
N GLU A 343 12.70 -1.50 32.50
CA GLU A 343 12.54 -2.28 33.72
C GLU A 343 11.44 -1.65 34.60
N THR A 344 10.45 -2.45 34.97
CA THR A 344 9.32 -2.04 35.79
C THR A 344 9.13 -3.00 36.96
N ALA A 345 8.93 -2.45 38.15
CA ALA A 345 8.59 -3.23 39.34
C ALA A 345 7.12 -3.71 39.33
N LEU A 346 6.32 -3.25 38.37
CA LEU A 346 4.91 -3.61 38.26
C LEU A 346 4.75 -4.99 37.58
N ALA A 347 4.43 -6.00 38.39
CA ALA A 347 4.12 -7.33 37.89
C ALA A 347 2.68 -7.39 37.34
N LEU A 348 2.55 -7.39 36.01
CA LEU A 348 1.27 -7.62 35.33
C LEU A 348 1.10 -9.12 35.05
N TRP A 349 0.44 -9.81 35.96
CA TRP A 349 0.26 -11.26 35.88
C TRP A 349 -0.72 -11.67 34.78
N TYR A 350 -0.33 -12.65 33.96
CA TYR A 350 -1.20 -13.39 33.05
C TYR A 350 -0.79 -14.86 33.01
N ASP A 351 -1.65 -15.73 32.49
CA ASP A 351 -1.32 -17.15 32.29
C ASP A 351 -0.34 -17.33 31.12
N LYS A 352 0.95 -17.17 31.44
CA LYS A 352 2.06 -17.26 30.49
C LYS A 352 2.15 -18.64 29.84
N GLU A 353 1.91 -19.70 30.60
CA GLU A 353 2.00 -21.08 30.10
C GLU A 353 0.91 -21.39 29.06
N SER A 354 -0.32 -20.94 29.30
CA SER A 354 -1.39 -21.08 28.31
C SER A 354 -1.14 -20.25 27.05
N TYR A 355 -0.59 -19.04 27.19
CA TYR A 355 -0.22 -18.21 26.04
C TYR A 355 0.89 -18.84 25.20
N GLU A 356 1.99 -19.27 25.83
CA GLU A 356 3.12 -19.90 25.14
C GLU A 356 2.72 -21.18 24.40
N ARG A 357 1.80 -21.99 24.98
CA ARG A 357 1.25 -23.17 24.30
C ARG A 357 0.48 -22.82 23.03
N VAL A 358 -0.31 -21.74 23.03
CA VAL A 358 -1.06 -21.29 21.85
C VAL A 358 -0.10 -20.75 20.78
N VAL A 359 0.89 -19.96 21.17
CA VAL A 359 1.92 -19.43 20.25
C VAL A 359 2.72 -20.58 19.61
N ALA A 360 3.07 -21.62 20.37
CA ALA A 360 3.75 -22.80 19.85
C ALA A 360 2.89 -23.52 18.79
N LYS A 361 1.61 -23.76 19.08
CA LYS A 361 0.67 -24.37 18.13
C LYS A 361 0.48 -23.53 16.86
N GLU A 362 0.37 -22.21 17.01
CA GLU A 362 0.27 -21.29 15.86
C GLU A 362 1.55 -21.34 15.01
N THR A 363 2.72 -21.33 15.64
CA THR A 363 4.00 -21.43 14.95
C THR A 363 4.06 -22.69 14.10
N GLU A 364 3.56 -23.80 14.63
CA GLU A 364 3.46 -25.06 13.93
C GLU A 364 2.42 -25.05 12.79
N CYS A 365 1.27 -24.41 12.97
CA CYS A 365 0.26 -24.24 11.92
C CYS A 365 0.74 -23.33 10.79
N ASN A 366 1.51 -22.28 11.11
CA ASN A 366 2.08 -21.35 10.14
C ASN A 366 3.42 -21.81 9.57
N ALA A 367 4.04 -22.86 10.11
CA ALA A 367 5.37 -23.30 9.73
C ALA A 367 5.51 -23.51 8.21
N LYS A 368 4.56 -24.20 7.59
CA LYS A 368 4.57 -24.45 6.14
C LYS A 368 4.43 -23.16 5.33
N LYS A 369 3.53 -22.27 5.76
CA LYS A 369 3.33 -20.97 5.11
C LYS A 369 4.58 -20.10 5.19
N ASN A 370 5.21 -20.03 6.36
CA ASN A 370 6.46 -19.30 6.56
C ASN A 370 7.58 -19.91 5.72
N TRP A 371 7.73 -21.23 5.75
CA TRP A 371 8.69 -21.97 4.93
C TRP A 371 8.56 -21.68 3.42
N MET A 372 7.33 -21.58 2.90
CA MET A 372 7.08 -21.18 1.51
C MET A 372 7.37 -19.69 1.26
N GLN A 373 7.13 -18.82 2.24
CA GLN A 373 7.41 -17.37 2.12
C GLN A 373 8.91 -17.08 2.09
N ASP A 374 9.71 -17.78 2.91
CA ASP A 374 11.17 -17.64 2.95
C ASP A 374 11.83 -18.05 1.62
N ARG A 375 11.14 -18.88 0.83
CA ARG A 375 11.56 -19.35 -0.51
C ARG A 375 10.91 -18.60 -1.66
N ASN A 376 10.20 -17.50 -1.37
CA ASN A 376 9.48 -16.69 -2.35
C ASN A 376 10.14 -15.33 -2.49
N LEU A 377 11.37 -15.34 -3.01
CA LEU A 377 12.25 -14.18 -3.16
C LEU A 377 12.22 -13.63 -4.58
N THR A 378 12.62 -12.37 -4.75
CA THR A 378 12.80 -11.77 -6.07
C THR A 378 14.04 -12.32 -6.77
N TYR A 379 14.14 -12.16 -8.09
CA TYR A 379 15.33 -12.61 -8.83
C TYR A 379 16.61 -11.93 -8.34
N THR A 380 16.54 -10.64 -7.96
CA THR A 380 17.64 -9.88 -7.35
C THR A 380 18.02 -10.42 -5.97
N GLN A 381 17.05 -10.74 -5.12
CA GLN A 381 17.31 -11.31 -3.79
C GLN A 381 18.01 -12.68 -3.86
N TRP A 382 17.71 -13.49 -4.88
CA TRP A 382 18.41 -14.76 -5.08
C TRP A 382 19.90 -14.59 -5.41
N GLN A 383 20.32 -13.43 -5.93
CA GLN A 383 21.73 -13.11 -6.21
C GLN A 383 22.53 -12.74 -4.96
N GLU A 384 21.85 -12.47 -3.83
CA GLU A 384 22.49 -12.12 -2.55
C GLU A 384 23.05 -13.35 -1.82
N PHE A 385 22.75 -14.57 -2.28
CA PHE A 385 23.22 -15.81 -1.67
C PHE A 385 24.45 -16.37 -2.39
N ALA A 386 25.30 -17.07 -1.64
CA ALA A 386 26.39 -17.85 -2.23
C ALA A 386 25.83 -18.99 -3.11
N PRO A 387 26.47 -19.31 -4.24
CA PRO A 387 26.04 -20.41 -5.10
C PRO A 387 26.24 -21.75 -4.37
N ASP A 388 25.14 -22.46 -4.13
CA ASP A 388 25.10 -23.87 -3.74
C ASP A 388 24.21 -24.66 -4.70
N ASP A 389 24.03 -25.97 -4.49
CA ASP A 389 23.20 -26.81 -5.37
C ASP A 389 21.76 -26.28 -5.49
N PHE A 390 21.17 -25.80 -4.39
CA PHE A 390 19.79 -25.30 -4.37
C PHE A 390 19.66 -23.94 -5.05
N VAL A 391 20.53 -22.99 -4.73
CA VAL A 391 20.59 -21.67 -5.39
C VAL A 391 20.93 -21.83 -6.87
N SER A 392 21.74 -22.83 -7.23
CA SER A 392 22.01 -23.17 -8.63
C SER A 392 20.75 -23.68 -9.34
N ASP A 393 19.95 -24.53 -8.69
CA ASP A 393 18.66 -24.98 -9.25
C ASP A 393 17.67 -23.81 -9.42
N VAL A 394 17.66 -22.86 -8.48
CA VAL A 394 16.84 -21.64 -8.58
C VAL A 394 17.30 -20.77 -9.74
N THR A 395 18.59 -20.44 -9.81
CA THR A 395 19.14 -19.52 -10.81
C THR A 395 19.12 -20.09 -12.23
N ASN A 396 19.11 -21.42 -12.39
CA ASN A 396 18.93 -22.09 -13.68
C ASN A 396 17.46 -22.36 -14.03
N SER A 397 16.51 -21.97 -13.18
CA SER A 397 15.08 -22.24 -13.37
C SER A 397 14.44 -21.40 -14.48
N PHE A 398 13.32 -21.88 -15.02
CA PHE A 398 12.49 -21.10 -15.94
C PHE A 398 12.02 -19.80 -15.29
N GLU A 399 11.59 -19.85 -14.03
CA GLU A 399 11.07 -18.69 -13.29
C GLU A 399 12.12 -17.59 -13.13
N TYR A 400 13.35 -17.97 -12.78
CA TYR A 400 14.45 -17.02 -12.63
C TYR A 400 14.79 -16.36 -13.96
N ASN A 401 14.98 -17.15 -15.00
CA ASN A 401 15.29 -16.66 -16.34
C ASN A 401 14.17 -15.79 -16.94
N TYR A 402 12.91 -16.15 -16.71
CA TYR A 402 11.77 -15.31 -17.10
C TYR A 402 11.80 -13.96 -16.36
N CYS A 403 12.10 -13.96 -15.06
CA CYS A 403 12.12 -12.72 -14.27
C CYS A 403 13.31 -11.81 -14.58
N SER A 404 14.49 -12.36 -14.90
CA SER A 404 15.67 -11.57 -15.24
C SER A 404 15.52 -10.78 -16.54
N ILE A 405 14.70 -11.26 -17.47
CA ILE A 405 14.40 -10.53 -18.73
C ILE A 405 13.20 -9.62 -18.53
N LYS A 406 12.25 -10.00 -17.69
CA LYS A 406 11.07 -9.19 -17.36
C LYS A 406 11.39 -7.89 -16.64
N SER A 407 12.43 -7.82 -15.82
CA SER A 407 12.82 -6.54 -15.20
C SER A 407 13.24 -5.51 -16.24
N ASP A 408 13.90 -5.96 -17.31
CA ASP A 408 14.52 -5.08 -18.32
C ASP A 408 13.58 -4.84 -19.51
N ALA A 409 12.84 -5.87 -19.96
CA ALA A 409 12.01 -5.84 -21.16
C ALA A 409 10.73 -5.01 -21.02
N PHE A 410 10.18 -4.85 -19.82
CA PHE A 410 8.91 -4.14 -19.66
C PHE A 410 9.08 -2.62 -19.56
N GLY A 411 10.28 -2.10 -19.30
CA GLY A 411 10.48 -0.66 -19.15
C GLY A 411 9.58 -0.03 -18.08
N SER A 412 9.55 1.30 -18.05
CA SER A 412 8.68 2.07 -17.14
C SER A 412 7.37 2.47 -17.83
N LEU A 413 6.27 2.48 -17.09
CA LEU A 413 5.03 3.08 -17.57
C LEU A 413 5.21 4.59 -17.81
N PRO A 414 4.53 5.17 -18.81
CA PRO A 414 4.60 6.60 -19.04
C PRO A 414 4.01 7.39 -17.86
N ASP A 415 4.50 8.61 -17.68
CA ASP A 415 3.86 9.56 -16.77
C ASP A 415 2.39 9.79 -17.17
N VAL A 416 1.51 9.70 -16.17
CA VAL A 416 0.06 9.76 -16.32
C VAL A 416 -0.50 11.18 -16.29
N GLU A 417 0.32 12.19 -16.00
CA GLU A 417 -0.16 13.58 -15.88
C GLU A 417 -0.74 14.12 -17.19
N ALA A 418 -0.10 13.84 -18.33
CA ALA A 418 -0.61 14.23 -19.65
C ALA A 418 -1.92 13.51 -19.98
N ILE A 419 -2.03 12.22 -19.63
CA ILE A 419 -3.25 11.41 -19.84
C ILE A 419 -4.40 11.97 -18.99
N ARG A 420 -4.14 12.29 -17.72
CA ARG A 420 -5.13 12.89 -16.82
C ARG A 420 -5.62 14.25 -17.34
N SER A 421 -4.69 15.06 -17.86
CA SER A 421 -5.01 16.35 -18.46
C SER A 421 -5.91 16.20 -19.68
N SER A 422 -5.62 15.24 -20.56
CA SER A 422 -6.48 14.91 -21.71
C SER A 422 -7.88 14.48 -21.31
N ILE A 423 -8.02 13.62 -20.29
CA ILE A 423 -9.33 13.20 -19.79
C ILE A 423 -10.10 14.39 -19.22
N ALA A 424 -9.45 15.27 -18.46
CA ALA A 424 -10.09 16.47 -17.91
C ALA A 424 -10.58 17.42 -19.01
N LEU A 425 -9.87 17.52 -20.14
CA LEU A 425 -10.33 18.29 -21.30
C LEU A 425 -11.58 17.69 -21.94
N ILE A 426 -11.65 16.36 -22.07
CA ILE A 426 -12.83 15.65 -22.57
C ILE A 426 -14.03 15.87 -21.65
N GLU A 427 -13.85 15.72 -20.34
CA GLU A 427 -14.90 15.98 -19.35
C GLU A 427 -15.40 17.42 -19.42
N LYS A 428 -14.48 18.38 -19.55
CA LYS A 428 -14.83 19.80 -19.69
C LYS A 428 -15.64 20.06 -20.96
N ASP A 429 -15.29 19.47 -22.10
CA ASP A 429 -16.07 19.58 -23.33
C ASP A 429 -17.49 19.01 -23.17
N MET A 430 -17.60 17.81 -22.60
CA MET A 430 -18.88 17.17 -22.28
C MET A 430 -19.77 18.06 -21.40
N GLN A 431 -19.21 18.65 -20.36
CA GLN A 431 -19.95 19.49 -19.42
C GLN A 431 -20.39 20.82 -20.03
N LEU A 432 -19.49 21.49 -20.77
CA LEU A 432 -19.76 22.80 -21.37
C LEU A 432 -20.76 22.71 -22.52
N LYS A 433 -20.64 21.67 -23.37
CA LYS A 433 -21.49 21.47 -24.54
C LYS A 433 -22.72 20.59 -24.25
N GLY A 434 -22.84 20.02 -23.04
CA GLY A 434 -23.93 19.13 -22.67
C GLY A 434 -23.95 17.82 -23.45
N LYS A 435 -22.77 17.35 -23.87
CA LYS A 435 -22.57 16.14 -24.68
C LYS A 435 -22.33 14.90 -23.82
N THR A 436 -22.73 13.74 -24.31
CA THR A 436 -22.27 12.44 -23.82
C THR A 436 -20.91 12.09 -24.44
N LEU A 437 -20.19 11.11 -23.86
CA LEU A 437 -18.87 10.71 -24.36
C LEU A 437 -18.89 10.28 -25.84
N ALA A 438 -19.97 9.63 -26.28
CA ALA A 438 -20.13 9.22 -27.68
C ALA A 438 -20.30 10.41 -28.65
N GLU A 439 -20.80 11.55 -28.16
CA GLU A 439 -21.06 12.77 -28.93
C GLU A 439 -19.89 13.76 -28.89
N VAL A 440 -18.84 13.48 -28.12
CA VAL A 440 -17.61 14.30 -28.08
C VAL A 440 -16.92 14.21 -29.44
N GLU A 441 -16.51 15.33 -30.01
CA GLU A 441 -15.70 15.35 -31.22
C GLU A 441 -14.24 15.52 -30.81
N PHE A 442 -13.50 14.41 -30.69
CA PHE A 442 -12.15 14.40 -30.13
C PHE A 442 -11.14 15.18 -30.99
N ASN A 443 -11.39 15.32 -32.29
CA ASN A 443 -10.59 16.16 -33.20
C ASN A 443 -10.73 17.67 -32.94
N GLU A 444 -11.76 18.10 -32.19
CA GLU A 444 -11.94 19.49 -31.76
C GLU A 444 -11.25 19.79 -30.41
N ILE A 445 -10.72 18.77 -29.74
CA ILE A 445 -10.04 18.92 -28.45
C ILE A 445 -8.55 19.09 -28.70
N ASP A 446 -8.00 20.22 -28.24
CA ASP A 446 -6.56 20.48 -28.26
C ASP A 446 -5.87 19.69 -27.13
N PHE A 447 -5.54 18.44 -27.42
CA PHE A 447 -4.83 17.58 -26.47
C PHE A 447 -3.41 18.10 -26.23
N PRO A 448 -2.87 17.95 -25.00
CA PRO A 448 -1.45 18.19 -24.76
C PRO A 448 -0.60 17.31 -25.69
N ALA A 449 0.65 17.70 -25.95
CA ALA A 449 1.57 16.86 -26.71
C ALA A 449 1.79 15.52 -25.98
N LEU A 450 1.18 14.45 -26.51
CA LEU A 450 1.27 13.10 -25.95
C LEU A 450 2.41 12.35 -26.61
N SER A 451 3.25 11.69 -25.80
CA SER A 451 4.12 10.63 -26.30
C SER A 451 3.29 9.48 -26.87
N ASP A 452 3.92 8.63 -27.68
CA ASP A 452 3.30 7.47 -28.29
C ASP A 452 2.72 6.50 -27.24
N ASP A 453 3.44 6.28 -26.13
CA ASP A 453 2.98 5.51 -24.96
C ASP A 453 1.75 6.14 -24.29
N GLN A 454 1.76 7.46 -24.08
CA GLN A 454 0.64 8.19 -23.46
C GLN A 454 -0.59 8.18 -24.35
N ARG A 455 -0.41 8.37 -25.67
CA ARG A 455 -1.45 8.32 -26.67
C ARG A 455 -2.09 6.94 -26.73
N THR A 456 -1.28 5.88 -26.73
CA THR A 456 -1.74 4.49 -26.72
C THR A 456 -2.55 4.18 -25.47
N MET A 457 -2.09 4.61 -24.29
CA MET A 457 -2.84 4.40 -23.05
C MET A 457 -4.15 5.20 -23.03
N LEU A 458 -4.15 6.46 -23.47
CA LEU A 458 -5.36 7.26 -23.60
C LEU A 458 -6.36 6.62 -24.59
N SER A 459 -5.88 6.16 -25.75
CA SER A 459 -6.69 5.49 -26.77
C SER A 459 -7.37 4.24 -26.24
N ALA A 460 -6.64 3.39 -25.52
CA ALA A 460 -7.18 2.19 -24.91
C ALA A 460 -8.25 2.51 -23.85
N ILE A 461 -8.02 3.55 -23.02
CA ILE A 461 -9.01 4.04 -22.04
C ILE A 461 -10.29 4.48 -22.75
N LEU A 462 -10.16 5.31 -23.79
CA LEU A 462 -11.32 5.83 -24.52
C LEU A 462 -12.05 4.75 -25.30
N THR A 463 -11.34 3.80 -25.90
CA THR A 463 -11.94 2.66 -26.60
C THR A 463 -12.84 1.87 -25.66
N ARG A 464 -12.32 1.49 -24.50
CA ARG A 464 -13.09 0.79 -23.47
C ARG A 464 -14.34 1.58 -23.07
N ASP A 465 -14.18 2.88 -22.80
CA ASP A 465 -15.26 3.70 -22.27
C ASP A 465 -16.33 4.00 -23.33
N LEU A 466 -15.93 4.20 -24.60
CA LEU A 466 -16.84 4.36 -25.73
C LEU A 466 -17.63 3.08 -25.99
N LEU A 467 -16.99 1.91 -25.99
CA LEU A 467 -17.69 0.63 -26.13
C LEU A 467 -18.69 0.39 -25.00
N ARG A 468 -18.36 0.83 -23.77
CA ARG A 468 -19.26 0.73 -22.62
C ARG A 468 -20.54 1.55 -22.78
N THR A 469 -20.49 2.65 -23.54
CA THR A 469 -21.71 3.44 -23.82
C THR A 469 -22.75 2.67 -24.65
N LYS A 470 -22.31 1.66 -25.42
CA LYS A 470 -23.12 0.93 -26.43
C LYS A 470 -23.80 1.84 -27.47
N ALA A 471 -23.38 3.10 -27.57
CA ALA A 471 -23.93 4.07 -28.50
C ALA A 471 -23.24 4.05 -29.86
N LEU A 472 -22.03 3.49 -29.93
CA LEU A 472 -21.20 3.36 -31.13
C LEU A 472 -20.85 1.89 -31.35
N SER A 473 -20.77 1.49 -32.62
CA SER A 473 -20.18 0.22 -33.05
C SER A 473 -18.65 0.25 -32.92
N GLU A 474 -18.02 -0.93 -32.91
CA GLU A 474 -16.56 -1.05 -32.82
C GLU A 474 -15.83 -0.28 -33.93
N GLN A 475 -16.35 -0.31 -35.16
CA GLN A 475 -15.80 0.43 -36.29
C GLN A 475 -15.92 1.94 -36.11
N GLU A 476 -17.05 2.42 -35.59
CA GLU A 476 -17.25 3.85 -35.30
C GLU A 476 -16.30 4.33 -34.19
N VAL A 477 -16.04 3.50 -33.17
CA VAL A 477 -15.06 3.83 -32.11
C VAL A 477 -13.66 3.96 -32.70
N VAL A 478 -13.22 2.98 -33.50
CA VAL A 478 -11.90 2.99 -34.15
C VAL A 478 -11.75 4.21 -35.06
N GLN A 479 -12.76 4.49 -35.90
CA GLN A 479 -12.74 5.64 -36.81
C GLN A 479 -12.64 6.95 -36.03
N LYS A 480 -13.51 7.14 -35.02
CA LYS A 480 -13.59 8.38 -34.24
C LYS A 480 -12.29 8.69 -33.49
N LEU A 481 -11.62 7.68 -32.94
CA LEU A 481 -10.33 7.87 -32.28
C LEU A 481 -9.18 8.06 -33.28
N SER A 482 -9.23 7.38 -34.43
CA SER A 482 -8.22 7.55 -35.49
C SER A 482 -8.25 8.95 -36.11
N GLU A 483 -9.44 9.50 -36.36
CA GLU A 483 -9.62 10.87 -36.88
C GLU A 483 -9.09 11.95 -35.92
N ALA A 484 -9.03 11.65 -34.62
CA ALA A 484 -8.46 12.52 -33.59
C ALA A 484 -6.96 12.30 -33.36
N ASN A 485 -6.28 11.53 -34.23
CA ASN A 485 -4.89 11.14 -34.06
C ASN A 485 -4.61 10.43 -32.72
N LEU A 486 -5.58 9.65 -32.23
CA LEU A 486 -5.46 8.80 -31.03
C LEU A 486 -5.34 7.33 -31.39
N LYS A 487 -4.70 7.02 -32.53
CA LYS A 487 -4.36 5.65 -32.89
C LYS A 487 -3.24 5.14 -31.97
N PRO A 488 -3.35 3.92 -31.40
CA PRO A 488 -2.27 3.32 -30.65
C PRO A 488 -1.01 3.17 -31.50
N HIS A 489 0.12 3.56 -30.93
CA HIS A 489 1.44 3.37 -31.48
C HIS A 489 2.37 3.31 -30.26
N THR A 490 2.89 2.15 -29.91
CA THR A 490 3.80 2.00 -28.77
C THR A 490 4.71 0.81 -29.04
N GLU A 491 5.99 1.00 -28.76
CA GLU A 491 6.99 -0.08 -28.70
C GLU A 491 7.21 -0.51 -27.24
N ASN A 492 6.49 0.10 -26.29
CA ASN A 492 6.65 -0.15 -24.87
C ASN A 492 5.78 -1.32 -24.41
N LEU A 493 6.42 -2.44 -24.13
CA LEU A 493 5.78 -3.67 -23.69
C LEU A 493 4.99 -3.50 -22.37
N ALA A 494 5.41 -2.64 -21.43
CA ALA A 494 4.61 -2.37 -20.23
C ALA A 494 3.27 -1.72 -20.57
N VAL A 495 3.24 -0.77 -21.50
CA VAL A 495 1.99 -0.13 -21.93
C VAL A 495 1.06 -1.17 -22.53
N LEU A 496 1.56 -1.97 -23.47
CA LEU A 496 0.80 -3.05 -24.11
C LEU A 496 0.23 -4.05 -23.09
N ARG A 497 1.04 -4.44 -22.10
CA ARG A 497 0.61 -5.36 -21.04
C ARG A 497 -0.55 -4.81 -20.23
N GLN A 498 -0.56 -3.50 -19.95
CA GLN A 498 -1.65 -2.87 -19.22
C GLN A 498 -2.92 -2.81 -20.05
N ILE A 499 -2.81 -2.35 -21.30
CA ILE A 499 -3.97 -2.13 -22.16
C ILE A 499 -4.56 -3.44 -22.70
N ALA A 500 -3.76 -4.51 -22.80
CA ALA A 500 -4.25 -5.85 -23.20
C ALA A 500 -5.33 -6.41 -22.26
N LEU A 501 -5.48 -5.83 -21.07
CA LEU A 501 -6.52 -6.18 -20.11
C LEU A 501 -7.81 -5.38 -20.28
N PHE A 502 -7.81 -4.33 -21.10
CA PHE A 502 -8.99 -3.51 -21.34
C PHE A 502 -9.89 -4.14 -22.41
N ASN A 503 -11.19 -4.07 -22.18
CA ASN A 503 -12.18 -4.46 -23.19
C ASN A 503 -12.03 -3.57 -24.43
N GLY A 504 -12.01 -4.18 -25.61
CA GLY A 504 -11.79 -3.49 -26.87
C GLY A 504 -10.32 -3.41 -27.32
N PHE A 505 -9.36 -3.94 -26.56
CA PHE A 505 -7.97 -4.00 -27.03
C PHE A 505 -7.81 -4.79 -28.34
N SER A 506 -8.63 -5.83 -28.53
CA SER A 506 -8.67 -6.62 -29.79
C SER A 506 -8.89 -5.77 -31.04
N LEU A 507 -9.55 -4.61 -30.91
CA LEU A 507 -9.81 -3.69 -32.04
C LEU A 507 -8.54 -3.06 -32.61
N TRP A 508 -7.46 -3.06 -31.85
CA TRP A 508 -6.22 -2.37 -32.20
C TRP A 508 -5.08 -3.33 -32.59
N LEU A 509 -5.32 -4.64 -32.63
CA LEU A 509 -4.28 -5.64 -32.90
C LEU A 509 -3.70 -5.57 -34.31
N ASP A 510 -4.45 -5.07 -35.28
CA ASP A 510 -3.96 -4.88 -36.65
C ASP A 510 -3.14 -3.60 -36.80
N GLU A 511 -3.22 -2.70 -35.82
CA GLU A 511 -2.56 -1.40 -35.84
C GLU A 511 -1.22 -1.37 -35.11
N ILE A 512 -0.89 -2.45 -34.41
CA ILE A 512 0.36 -2.63 -33.67
C ILE A 512 1.17 -3.71 -34.39
N ASP A 513 2.38 -3.35 -34.86
CA ASP A 513 3.32 -4.33 -35.37
C ASP A 513 4.11 -4.92 -34.20
N PHE A 514 3.73 -6.12 -33.77
CA PHE A 514 4.37 -6.78 -32.64
C PHE A 514 5.77 -7.33 -32.98
N ASN A 515 6.17 -7.36 -34.25
CA ASN A 515 7.51 -7.81 -34.65
C ASN A 515 8.57 -6.74 -34.41
N ASP A 516 8.17 -5.47 -34.38
CA ASP A 516 9.05 -4.33 -34.05
C ASP A 516 9.21 -4.14 -32.54
N ILE A 517 8.56 -4.99 -31.73
CA ILE A 517 8.53 -4.87 -30.27
C ILE A 517 9.31 -6.03 -29.65
N PRO A 518 10.50 -5.75 -29.08
CA PRO A 518 11.28 -6.74 -28.36
C PRO A 518 10.45 -7.46 -27.30
N GLU A 519 10.63 -8.79 -27.24
CA GLU A 519 9.98 -9.67 -26.27
C GLU A 519 8.44 -9.60 -26.24
N SER A 520 7.79 -9.19 -27.33
CA SER A 520 6.32 -9.10 -27.43
C SER A 520 5.61 -10.43 -27.11
N TYR A 521 6.27 -11.56 -27.35
CA TYR A 521 5.79 -12.91 -26.97
C TYR A 521 5.47 -13.03 -25.46
N LEU A 522 6.06 -12.22 -24.59
CA LEU A 522 5.74 -12.20 -23.15
C LEU A 522 4.31 -11.71 -22.87
N LEU A 523 3.66 -11.02 -23.81
CA LEU A 523 2.23 -10.70 -23.71
C LEU A 523 1.37 -11.96 -23.70
N LEU A 524 1.74 -13.00 -24.45
CA LEU A 524 1.00 -14.26 -24.48
C LEU A 524 0.98 -14.92 -23.10
N ASN A 525 2.11 -14.93 -22.39
CA ASN A 525 2.18 -15.37 -21.00
C ASN A 525 1.24 -14.57 -20.08
N THR A 526 1.17 -13.24 -20.26
CA THR A 526 0.26 -12.38 -19.48
C THR A 526 -1.20 -12.72 -19.76
N LEU A 527 -1.57 -12.89 -21.04
CA LEU A 527 -2.94 -13.21 -21.44
C LEU A 527 -3.38 -14.57 -20.86
N THR A 528 -2.48 -15.54 -20.84
CA THR A 528 -2.75 -16.85 -20.27
C THR A 528 -2.87 -16.81 -18.75
N GLU A 529 -2.00 -16.08 -18.04
CA GLU A 529 -2.13 -15.86 -16.58
C GLU A 529 -3.47 -15.19 -16.21
N LYS A 530 -4.03 -14.40 -17.12
CA LYS A 530 -5.29 -13.66 -16.92
C LYS A 530 -6.51 -14.37 -17.52
N GLY A 531 -6.35 -15.53 -18.14
CA GLY A 531 -7.44 -16.28 -18.75
C GLY A 531 -8.12 -15.58 -19.93
N LYS A 532 -7.39 -14.77 -20.71
CA LYS A 532 -7.89 -14.07 -21.91
C LYS A 532 -7.66 -14.91 -23.18
N PHE A 533 -8.38 -16.02 -23.31
CA PHE A 533 -8.15 -17.02 -24.35
C PHE A 533 -8.34 -16.48 -25.78
N GLU A 534 -9.45 -15.80 -26.06
CA GLU A 534 -9.73 -15.26 -27.40
C GLU A 534 -8.63 -14.33 -27.89
N LEU A 535 -8.21 -13.40 -27.03
CA LEU A 535 -7.12 -12.47 -27.32
C LEU A 535 -5.78 -13.19 -27.48
N TYR A 536 -5.52 -14.23 -26.68
CA TYR A 536 -4.34 -15.07 -26.84
C TYR A 536 -4.31 -15.77 -28.21
N ILE A 537 -5.42 -16.33 -28.68
CA ILE A 537 -5.50 -16.97 -30.00
C ILE A 537 -5.34 -15.98 -31.15
N GLN A 538 -5.87 -14.76 -31.02
CA GLN A 538 -5.69 -13.72 -32.05
C GLN A 538 -4.24 -13.23 -32.10
N LEU A 539 -3.62 -13.04 -30.92
CA LEU A 539 -2.28 -12.46 -30.82
C LEU A 539 -1.17 -13.47 -31.14
N LYS A 540 -1.35 -14.75 -30.81
CA LYS A 540 -0.29 -15.78 -30.99
C LYS A 540 0.17 -15.93 -32.45
N ASP A 541 -0.68 -15.58 -33.42
CA ASP A 541 -0.41 -15.72 -34.85
C ASP A 541 0.20 -14.43 -35.44
N LYS A 542 0.26 -13.34 -34.66
CA LYS A 542 0.80 -12.03 -35.03
C LYS A 542 2.20 -11.76 -34.48
N ILE A 543 2.66 -12.55 -33.52
CA ILE A 543 3.95 -12.41 -32.85
C ILE A 543 4.92 -13.46 -33.39
N ASP A 544 6.12 -13.05 -33.83
CA ASP A 544 7.20 -13.99 -34.11
C ASP A 544 7.70 -14.68 -32.84
N LYS A 545 7.85 -15.99 -32.95
CA LYS A 545 8.10 -16.97 -31.90
C LYS A 545 9.53 -17.51 -31.91
N SER A 546 10.37 -16.95 -32.79
CA SER A 546 11.70 -17.46 -33.08
C SER A 546 12.67 -17.43 -31.88
N GLU A 547 12.39 -16.62 -30.84
CA GLU A 547 13.22 -16.46 -29.63
C GLU A 547 12.59 -17.00 -28.31
N GLU A 548 11.64 -17.94 -28.40
CA GLU A 548 10.73 -18.33 -27.29
C GLU A 548 11.30 -19.21 -26.15
N LYS A 549 12.50 -18.96 -25.64
CA LYS A 549 12.98 -19.69 -24.44
C LYS A 549 12.20 -19.35 -23.16
N HIS A 550 11.48 -18.22 -23.15
CA HIS A 550 10.73 -17.72 -22.00
C HIS A 550 9.21 -17.71 -22.23
N LEU A 551 8.73 -18.24 -23.36
CA LEU A 551 7.31 -18.44 -23.57
C LEU A 551 6.88 -19.79 -22.98
N ASP A 552 6.07 -19.74 -21.92
CA ASP A 552 5.43 -20.95 -21.36
C ASP A 552 4.00 -20.64 -20.89
N PRO A 553 3.02 -20.64 -21.81
CA PRO A 553 1.65 -20.31 -21.48
C PRO A 553 1.07 -21.31 -20.47
N PHE A 554 1.52 -22.56 -20.46
CA PHE A 554 1.00 -23.57 -19.55
C PHE A 554 1.40 -23.29 -18.10
N TYR A 555 2.65 -22.88 -17.87
CA TYR A 555 3.07 -22.38 -16.54
C TYR A 555 2.20 -21.22 -16.04
N PHE A 556 1.94 -20.22 -16.89
CA PHE A 556 1.13 -19.06 -16.51
C PHE A 556 -0.35 -19.40 -16.34
N PHE A 557 -0.87 -20.36 -17.11
CA PHE A 557 -2.20 -20.93 -16.92
C PHE A 557 -2.34 -21.55 -15.53
N ILE A 558 -1.40 -22.40 -15.10
CA ILE A 558 -1.43 -23.02 -13.76
C ILE A 558 -1.45 -21.95 -12.66
N LYS A 559 -0.63 -20.89 -12.79
CA LYS A 559 -0.60 -19.78 -11.82
C LYS A 559 -1.93 -19.01 -11.74
N GLY A 560 -2.57 -18.83 -12.89
CA GLY A 560 -3.82 -18.09 -13.07
C GLY A 560 -5.09 -18.94 -12.96
N TYR A 561 -4.97 -20.25 -12.74
CA TYR A 561 -6.10 -21.17 -12.75
C TYR A 561 -7.09 -20.86 -11.61
N SER A 562 -8.38 -20.94 -11.96
CA SER A 562 -9.53 -20.84 -11.08
C SER A 562 -10.73 -21.62 -11.64
N SER A 563 -11.46 -22.30 -10.77
CA SER A 563 -12.63 -23.13 -11.10
C SER A 563 -13.93 -22.32 -11.32
N LEU A 564 -13.97 -21.07 -10.88
CA LEU A 564 -15.15 -20.21 -11.01
C LEU A 564 -15.33 -19.75 -12.47
N ARG A 565 -16.58 -19.46 -12.89
CA ARG A 565 -16.89 -18.84 -14.20
C ARG A 565 -17.11 -17.34 -14.02
N SER A 566 -16.53 -16.53 -14.91
CA SER A 566 -16.64 -15.06 -14.88
C SER A 566 -18.10 -14.59 -14.94
N SER A 567 -18.47 -13.66 -14.06
CA SER A 567 -19.48 -12.65 -14.35
C SER A 567 -18.76 -11.34 -14.65
N ASP A 568 -19.02 -10.76 -15.82
CA ASP A 568 -18.47 -9.46 -16.18
C ASP A 568 -18.79 -8.41 -15.10
N ASP A 569 -17.73 -7.82 -14.57
CA ASP A 569 -17.58 -6.39 -14.24
C ASP A 569 -17.02 -6.05 -12.83
N PHE A 570 -16.09 -5.10 -12.91
CA PHE A 570 -15.72 -4.03 -11.99
C PHE A 570 -14.67 -4.17 -10.88
N LEU A 571 -14.66 -5.10 -9.91
CA LEU A 571 -13.78 -4.91 -8.72
C LEU A 571 -13.18 -6.13 -8.03
N ASN A 572 -13.21 -7.32 -8.62
CA ASN A 572 -12.56 -8.50 -8.04
C ASN A 572 -11.78 -9.25 -9.12
N PHE A 573 -10.72 -9.96 -8.70
CA PHE A 573 -9.91 -10.86 -9.51
C PHE A 573 -10.67 -11.39 -10.73
N ASN A 574 -10.26 -11.00 -11.94
CA ASN A 574 -10.79 -11.58 -13.17
C ASN A 574 -10.65 -13.09 -13.05
N VAL A 575 -11.79 -13.74 -12.81
CA VAL A 575 -11.90 -15.19 -12.82
C VAL A 575 -11.70 -15.60 -14.27
N SER A 576 -10.64 -16.36 -14.49
CA SER A 576 -10.11 -16.72 -15.80
C SER A 576 -11.07 -17.65 -16.56
N SER A 577 -11.26 -17.41 -17.86
CA SER A 577 -11.95 -18.36 -18.75
C SER A 577 -11.02 -19.54 -19.02
N ASN A 578 -10.90 -20.43 -18.03
CA ASN A 578 -9.92 -21.52 -18.06
C ASN A 578 -10.38 -22.71 -18.87
N SER A 579 -11.67 -22.86 -19.14
CA SER A 579 -12.18 -23.99 -19.93
C SER A 579 -11.55 -24.05 -21.31
N GLU A 580 -11.45 -22.92 -22.02
CA GLU A 580 -10.86 -22.93 -23.36
C GLU A 580 -9.35 -23.17 -23.32
N PHE A 581 -8.65 -22.61 -22.32
CA PHE A 581 -7.23 -22.92 -22.11
C PHE A 581 -7.00 -24.39 -21.75
N THR A 582 -7.84 -24.98 -20.89
CA THR A 582 -7.80 -26.42 -20.57
C THR A 582 -7.92 -27.26 -21.84
N GLU A 583 -8.97 -27.03 -22.63
CA GLU A 583 -9.19 -27.75 -23.90
C GLU A 583 -8.01 -27.57 -24.85
N TYR A 584 -7.50 -26.34 -24.99
CA TYR A 584 -6.35 -26.04 -25.83
C TYR A 584 -5.10 -26.82 -25.42
N PHE A 585 -4.76 -26.86 -24.12
CA PHE A 585 -3.57 -27.57 -23.64
C PHE A 585 -3.72 -29.09 -23.69
N LEU A 586 -4.94 -29.62 -23.46
CA LEU A 586 -5.24 -31.04 -23.64
C LEU A 586 -5.07 -31.47 -25.10
N GLN A 587 -5.57 -30.69 -26.05
CA GLN A 587 -5.43 -30.98 -27.48
C GLN A 587 -3.98 -30.87 -27.96
N LYS A 588 -3.22 -29.90 -27.43
CA LYS A 588 -1.81 -29.67 -27.82
C LYS A 588 -0.85 -30.73 -27.26
N GLY A 589 -1.21 -31.40 -26.16
CA GLY A 589 -0.37 -32.42 -25.52
C GLY A 589 0.87 -31.85 -24.83
N ILE A 590 0.67 -31.08 -23.76
CA ILE A 590 1.77 -30.43 -23.02
C ILE A 590 2.58 -31.42 -22.16
N SER A 591 3.90 -31.28 -22.19
CA SER A 591 4.82 -31.98 -21.29
C SER A 591 4.98 -31.23 -19.97
N VAL A 592 4.81 -31.93 -18.84
CA VAL A 592 5.01 -31.34 -17.52
C VAL A 592 6.48 -31.26 -17.16
N LEU A 593 6.88 -30.11 -16.61
CA LEU A 593 8.25 -29.75 -16.23
C LEU A 593 8.26 -29.29 -14.76
N GLN A 594 9.45 -29.11 -14.19
CA GLN A 594 9.59 -28.83 -12.75
C GLN A 594 8.91 -27.53 -12.30
N HIS A 595 8.97 -26.47 -13.11
CA HIS A 595 8.28 -25.20 -12.81
C HIS A 595 6.76 -25.33 -12.85
N HIS A 596 6.21 -26.25 -13.66
CA HIS A 596 4.78 -26.58 -13.65
C HIS A 596 4.37 -27.23 -12.31
N LEU A 597 5.20 -28.14 -11.80
CA LEU A 597 4.96 -28.79 -10.50
C LEU A 597 5.09 -27.79 -9.35
N ARG A 598 6.04 -26.85 -9.39
CA ARG A 598 6.14 -25.75 -8.41
C ARG A 598 4.94 -24.81 -8.47
N ALA A 599 4.46 -24.46 -9.66
CA ALA A 599 3.25 -23.65 -9.82
C ALA A 599 2.01 -24.37 -9.25
N SER A 600 1.87 -25.67 -9.53
CA SER A 600 0.80 -26.53 -9.00
C SER A 600 0.85 -26.63 -7.47
N TYR A 601 2.05 -26.81 -6.89
CA TYR A 601 2.24 -26.83 -5.44
C TYR A 601 1.83 -25.52 -4.78
N ARG A 602 2.18 -24.39 -5.41
CA ARG A 602 1.75 -23.06 -4.94
C ARG A 602 0.23 -22.87 -5.04
N LEU A 603 -0.40 -23.39 -6.11
CA LEU A 603 -1.86 -23.34 -6.25
C LEU A 603 -2.55 -24.16 -5.15
N LYS A 604 -2.06 -25.38 -4.87
CA LYS A 604 -2.57 -26.24 -3.79
C LYS A 604 -2.56 -25.56 -2.43
N ASP A 605 -1.49 -24.85 -2.12
CA ASP A 605 -1.37 -24.12 -0.85
C ASP A 605 -2.29 -22.89 -0.77
N ARG A 606 -2.47 -22.19 -1.90
CA ARG A 606 -3.28 -20.96 -1.99
C ARG A 606 -4.78 -21.24 -2.07
N LEU A 607 -5.19 -22.20 -2.89
CA LEU A 607 -6.57 -22.51 -3.29
C LEU A 607 -6.69 -24.01 -3.58
N GLU A 608 -6.87 -24.81 -2.53
CA GLU A 608 -6.91 -26.28 -2.63
C GLU A 608 -8.01 -26.78 -3.58
N SER A 609 -9.17 -26.12 -3.60
CA SER A 609 -10.27 -26.47 -4.52
C SER A 609 -9.91 -26.28 -6.00
N ASP A 610 -9.25 -25.17 -6.33
CA ASP A 610 -8.82 -24.88 -7.70
C ASP A 610 -7.71 -25.83 -8.13
N TYR A 611 -6.81 -26.22 -7.21
CA TYR A 611 -5.84 -27.26 -7.45
C TYR A 611 -6.50 -28.62 -7.71
N ASP A 612 -7.48 -29.02 -6.88
CA ASP A 612 -8.18 -30.29 -7.01
C ASP A 612 -8.92 -30.41 -8.36
N ASP A 613 -9.46 -29.30 -8.87
CA ASP A 613 -10.06 -29.24 -10.19
C ASP A 613 -9.00 -29.28 -11.31
N LEU A 614 -7.91 -28.50 -11.19
CA LEU A 614 -6.81 -28.52 -12.16
C LEU A 614 -6.23 -29.93 -12.35
N VAL A 615 -6.03 -30.68 -11.27
CA VAL A 615 -5.42 -32.04 -11.36
C VAL A 615 -6.38 -33.11 -11.85
N LYS A 616 -7.70 -32.86 -11.89
CA LYS A 616 -8.65 -33.76 -12.59
C LYS A 616 -8.38 -33.73 -14.09
N ASP A 617 -8.18 -32.54 -14.64
CA ASP A 617 -7.91 -32.34 -16.07
C ASP A 617 -6.44 -32.65 -16.41
N PHE A 618 -5.50 -32.36 -15.49
CA PHE A 618 -4.07 -32.60 -15.64
C PHE A 618 -3.49 -33.44 -14.48
N PRO A 619 -3.75 -34.77 -14.42
CA PRO A 619 -3.29 -35.64 -13.33
C PRO A 619 -1.78 -35.62 -13.09
N GLN A 620 -1.00 -35.36 -14.14
CA GLN A 620 0.45 -35.21 -14.11
C GLN A 620 0.95 -34.00 -13.30
N LEU A 621 0.07 -33.06 -12.92
CA LEU A 621 0.37 -31.94 -12.03
C LEU A 621 0.16 -32.26 -10.55
N ALA A 622 -0.27 -33.48 -10.21
CA ALA A 622 -0.50 -33.89 -8.84
C ALA A 622 0.81 -33.86 -8.02
N VAL A 623 0.81 -33.08 -6.95
CA VAL A 623 1.95 -32.92 -6.03
C VAL A 623 1.55 -33.27 -4.60
N THR A 624 2.32 -34.17 -3.98
CA THR A 624 2.11 -34.58 -2.59
C THR A 624 2.98 -33.76 -1.64
N HIS A 625 4.29 -33.69 -1.92
CA HIS A 625 5.30 -32.90 -1.21
C HIS A 625 6.31 -32.34 -2.22
N ASN A 626 6.98 -31.24 -1.89
CA ASN A 626 8.06 -30.68 -2.69
C ASN A 626 9.11 -30.07 -1.77
N GLU A 627 10.14 -30.84 -1.40
CA GLU A 627 11.23 -30.38 -0.53
C GLU A 627 12.12 -29.33 -1.21
N ASP A 628 12.07 -29.26 -2.53
CA ASP A 628 12.84 -28.34 -3.39
C ASP A 628 11.99 -27.17 -3.89
N TYR A 629 10.88 -26.87 -3.21
CA TYR A 629 10.04 -25.75 -3.61
C TYR A 629 10.80 -24.43 -3.53
N PHE A 630 10.68 -23.62 -4.56
CA PHE A 630 10.99 -22.21 -4.55
C PHE A 630 10.03 -21.47 -5.45
N SER A 631 10.00 -20.15 -5.32
CA SER A 631 9.29 -19.26 -6.24
C SER A 631 10.13 -18.02 -6.46
N VAL A 632 10.31 -17.65 -7.73
CA VAL A 632 10.97 -16.39 -8.10
C VAL A 632 9.90 -15.34 -8.40
N LYS A 633 10.01 -14.19 -7.73
CA LYS A 633 9.22 -13.00 -8.07
C LYS A 633 10.01 -12.13 -9.04
N CYS A 634 9.32 -11.54 -10.00
CA CYS A 634 9.90 -10.51 -10.84
C CYS A 634 9.68 -9.15 -10.16
N ASP A 635 10.68 -8.28 -10.24
CA ASP A 635 10.70 -6.97 -9.54
C ASP A 635 9.68 -5.96 -10.08
#